data_AF-A0A8T2I9R6-F1
#
_entry.id   AF-A0A8T2I9R6-F1
#
_cell.length_a   1.000
_cell.length_b   1.000
_cell.length_c   1.000
_cell.angle_alpha   90.00
_cell.angle_beta   90.00
_cell.angle_gamma   90.00
#
_symmetry.space_group_name_H-M   'P 1'
#
loop_
_entity.id
_entity.type
_entity.pdbx_description
1 polymer ?
#
loop_
_entity_poly.entity_id
_entity_poly.type
_entity_poly.pdbx_seq_one_letter_code
_entity_poly.pdbx_strand_id
1 'polypeptide(L)'
;MLATISKLTGKQVALGFMRCISSSHAAASLAAVEKLVAEMKGKRTMPWETSLTEEEAATSLASFFGTNPSGIRPGDVLELDINQIEALLKATTLNQGDKALDEALFTHAESVTRRFFGKDVYFRGIVEFSNVCEFDCYYCGVRKHQPRTWRYTMPINEVVEVAEWAFNHKMGTLMLQSGQLTTPERNTYIMDMVRKVREQRSKY
;
A
#
# COMPACT_ATOMS: atom_id res chain seq x y z
N MET A 1 -8.65 3.16 17.43
CA MET A 1 -8.64 4.61 17.74
C MET A 1 -8.58 5.34 16.41
N LEU A 2 -9.73 5.73 15.85
CA LEU A 2 -9.82 6.41 14.55
C LEU A 2 -9.32 7.85 14.71
N ALA A 3 -8.23 8.21 14.05
CA ALA A 3 -7.84 9.61 13.90
C ALA A 3 -8.74 10.23 12.82
N THR A 4 -9.79 10.92 13.27
CA THR A 4 -10.70 11.71 12.45
C THR A 4 -9.92 12.82 11.74
N ILE A 5 -9.88 12.77 10.41
CA ILE A 5 -9.38 13.83 9.52
C ILE A 5 -10.42 14.98 9.54
N SER A 6 -10.50 15.72 10.65
CA SER A 6 -11.51 16.77 10.86
C SER A 6 -10.94 18.20 10.79
N LYS A 7 -9.63 18.39 10.59
CA LYS A 7 -9.01 19.73 10.56
C LYS A 7 -8.16 19.97 9.32
N LEU A 8 -8.77 19.91 8.14
CA LEU A 8 -8.24 20.56 6.93
C LEU A 8 -8.80 21.98 6.84
N THR A 9 -8.30 22.87 7.69
CA THR A 9 -8.62 24.30 7.63
C THR A 9 -7.79 24.98 6.53
N GLY A 10 -8.45 25.31 5.41
CA GLY A 10 -8.32 26.64 4.81
C GLY A 10 -7.15 26.97 3.88
N LYS A 11 -6.31 26.01 3.42
CA LYS A 11 -5.38 26.28 2.32
C LYS A 11 -5.47 25.17 1.26
N GLN A 12 -5.88 25.58 0.05
CA GLN A 12 -5.79 24.78 -1.17
C GLN A 12 -4.33 24.38 -1.41
N VAL A 13 -3.95 23.16 -1.03
CA VAL A 13 -2.80 22.47 -1.63
C VAL A 13 -3.41 21.40 -2.51
N ALA A 14 -3.45 21.69 -3.80
CA ALA A 14 -4.03 20.83 -4.82
C ALA A 14 -3.12 19.62 -5.03
N LEU A 15 -3.48 18.46 -4.47
CA LEU A 15 -2.92 17.18 -4.91
C LEU A 15 -3.47 16.87 -6.32
N GLY A 16 -2.55 16.69 -7.27
CA GLY A 16 -2.74 16.57 -8.72
C GLY A 16 -3.57 15.40 -9.25
N PHE A 17 -4.47 14.80 -8.46
CA PHE A 17 -5.48 13.85 -8.91
C PHE A 17 -6.92 14.36 -8.79
N MET A 18 -7.13 15.58 -8.31
CA MET A 18 -8.45 16.10 -7.94
C MET A 18 -8.81 17.40 -8.66
N ARG A 19 -8.67 17.46 -9.99
CA ARG A 19 -9.11 18.63 -10.79
C ARG A 19 -10.61 18.61 -11.17
N CYS A 20 -11.45 17.89 -10.41
CA CYS A 20 -12.91 17.83 -10.66
C CYS A 20 -13.81 18.01 -9.44
N ILE A 21 -13.28 18.40 -8.28
CA ILE A 21 -14.09 18.49 -7.05
C ILE A 21 -14.09 19.94 -6.59
N SER A 22 -15.10 20.68 -7.05
CA SER A 22 -15.45 22.00 -6.50
C SER A 22 -15.70 21.90 -4.99
N SER A 23 -15.64 23.03 -4.28
CA SER A 23 -15.81 23.13 -2.82
C SER A 23 -17.10 22.50 -2.27
N SER A 24 -18.11 22.24 -3.10
CA SER A 24 -19.33 21.51 -2.74
C SER A 24 -19.17 19.97 -2.67
N HIS A 25 -18.09 19.41 -3.21
CA HIS A 25 -17.85 17.95 -3.25
C HIS A 25 -16.98 17.42 -2.09
N ALA A 26 -16.23 18.28 -1.38
CA ALA A 26 -15.40 17.87 -0.24
C ALA A 26 -16.23 17.44 0.99
N ALA A 27 -17.38 18.09 1.22
CA ALA A 27 -18.34 17.66 2.24
C ALA A 27 -19.07 16.35 1.84
N ALA A 28 -19.35 16.19 0.53
CA ALA A 28 -19.91 14.96 -0.02
C ALA A 28 -18.94 13.77 0.11
N SER A 29 -17.62 14.00 0.06
CA SER A 29 -16.62 12.93 0.20
C SER A 29 -16.48 12.40 1.63
N LEU A 30 -16.63 13.24 2.66
CA LEU A 30 -16.51 12.77 4.05
C LEU A 30 -17.71 11.91 4.45
N ALA A 31 -18.92 12.37 4.14
CA ALA A 31 -20.15 11.60 4.36
C ALA A 31 -20.17 10.30 3.54
N ALA A 32 -19.62 10.30 2.32
CA ALA A 32 -19.46 9.09 1.51
C ALA A 32 -18.46 8.09 2.14
N VAL A 33 -17.35 8.58 2.70
CA VAL A 33 -16.37 7.74 3.42
C VAL A 33 -16.98 7.18 4.70
N GLU A 34 -17.69 7.99 5.49
CA GLU A 34 -18.37 7.51 6.71
C GLU A 34 -19.46 6.48 6.40
N LYS A 35 -20.23 6.69 5.33
CA LYS A 35 -21.22 5.73 4.84
C LYS A 35 -20.56 4.44 4.35
N LEU A 36 -19.47 4.53 3.60
CA LEU A 36 -18.69 3.36 3.15
C LEU A 36 -18.15 2.57 4.35
N VAL A 37 -17.59 3.26 5.36
CA VAL A 37 -17.10 2.64 6.59
C VAL A 37 -18.23 1.96 7.37
N ALA A 38 -19.40 2.58 7.44
CA ALA A 38 -20.59 2.00 8.07
C ALA A 38 -21.14 0.79 7.29
N GLU A 39 -21.12 0.83 5.96
CA GLU A 39 -21.50 -0.29 5.10
C GLU A 39 -20.47 -1.44 5.13
N MET A 40 -19.20 -1.13 5.37
CA MET A 40 -18.13 -2.11 5.58
C MET A 40 -18.16 -2.75 6.97
N LYS A 41 -18.69 -2.06 7.99
CA LYS A 41 -18.93 -2.65 9.32
C LYS A 41 -19.96 -3.76 9.22
N GLY A 42 -19.48 -5.00 9.09
CA GLY A 42 -20.30 -6.22 9.01
C GLY A 42 -20.36 -6.86 7.62
N LYS A 43 -19.69 -6.31 6.61
CA LYS A 43 -19.60 -6.93 5.28
C LYS A 43 -18.19 -7.44 5.03
N ARG A 44 -18.08 -8.77 5.11
CA ARG A 44 -16.89 -9.65 4.98
C ARG A 44 -16.04 -9.75 6.24
N THR A 45 -15.97 -10.98 6.75
CA THR A 45 -14.73 -11.43 7.35
C THR A 45 -13.64 -11.29 6.30
N MET A 46 -12.58 -10.56 6.62
CA MET A 46 -11.49 -10.41 5.67
C MET A 46 -10.75 -11.76 5.57
N PRO A 47 -10.11 -12.10 4.43
CA PRO A 47 -9.43 -13.39 4.29
C PRO A 47 -8.35 -13.67 5.36
N TRP A 48 -7.84 -12.62 6.01
CA TRP A 48 -6.87 -12.67 7.10
C TRP A 48 -7.48 -12.60 8.51
N GLU A 49 -8.80 -12.55 8.64
CA GLU A 49 -9.47 -12.73 9.93
C GLU A 49 -9.58 -14.23 10.18
N THR A 50 -8.61 -14.77 10.91
CA THR A 50 -8.47 -16.21 11.14
C THR A 50 -9.01 -16.61 12.51
N SER A 51 -9.52 -17.84 12.62
CA SER A 51 -9.96 -18.43 13.89
C SER A 51 -8.92 -19.33 14.55
N LEU A 52 -7.86 -19.71 13.82
CA LEU A 52 -6.80 -20.59 14.31
C LEU A 52 -5.87 -19.86 15.27
N THR A 53 -5.36 -20.56 16.29
CA THR A 53 -4.23 -20.08 17.06
C THR A 53 -2.93 -20.18 16.25
N GLU A 54 -1.89 -19.48 16.70
CA GLU A 54 -0.58 -19.54 16.02
C GLU A 54 0.01 -20.97 16.05
N GLU A 55 -0.23 -21.72 17.13
CA GLU A 55 0.21 -23.11 17.29
C GLU A 55 -0.53 -24.06 16.36
N GLU A 56 -1.85 -23.89 16.21
CA GLU A 56 -2.67 -24.68 15.28
C GLU A 56 -2.23 -24.41 13.84
N ALA A 57 -1.98 -23.15 13.50
CA ALA A 57 -1.47 -22.76 12.19
C ALA A 57 -0.09 -23.37 11.89
N ALA A 58 0.84 -23.31 12.85
CA ALA A 58 2.16 -23.91 12.72
C ALA A 58 2.09 -25.44 12.55
N THR A 59 1.18 -26.10 13.27
CA THR A 59 0.95 -27.54 13.16
C THR A 59 0.40 -27.93 11.79
N SER A 60 -0.59 -27.18 11.28
CA SER A 60 -1.16 -27.41 9.94
C SER A 60 -0.12 -27.27 8.84
N LEU A 61 0.73 -26.24 8.91
CA LEU A 61 1.84 -26.06 7.96
C LEU A 61 2.88 -27.18 8.09
N ALA A 62 3.22 -27.59 9.31
CA ALA A 62 4.18 -28.66 9.55
C ALA A 62 3.71 -29.98 8.91
N SER A 63 2.42 -30.28 9.08
CA SER A 63 1.76 -31.42 8.44
C SER A 63 1.77 -31.32 6.91
N PHE A 64 1.48 -30.14 6.36
CA PHE A 64 1.48 -29.92 4.91
C PHE A 64 2.85 -30.18 4.27
N PHE A 65 3.93 -29.68 4.90
CA PHE A 65 5.29 -29.89 4.40
C PHE A 65 5.89 -31.25 4.78
N GLY A 66 5.13 -32.14 5.43
CA GLY A 66 5.61 -33.46 5.86
C GLY A 66 6.71 -33.40 6.94
N THR A 67 6.77 -32.28 7.68
CA THR A 67 7.68 -32.13 8.83
C THR A 67 7.03 -32.71 10.09
N ASN A 68 7.84 -33.23 11.02
CA ASN A 68 7.35 -33.67 12.32
C ASN A 68 6.58 -32.49 12.99
N PRO A 69 5.41 -32.69 13.62
CA PRO A 69 4.58 -31.61 14.20
C PRO A 69 5.29 -30.63 15.16
N SER A 70 6.52 -30.91 15.59
CA SER A 70 7.40 -30.01 16.35
C SER A 70 8.32 -29.10 15.51
N GLY A 71 8.29 -29.20 14.17
CA GLY A 71 9.29 -28.60 13.27
C GLY A 71 9.07 -27.12 12.92
N ILE A 72 7.82 -26.64 12.96
CA ILE A 72 7.47 -25.23 12.71
C ILE A 72 6.89 -24.67 13.99
N ARG A 73 7.38 -23.50 14.43
CA ARG A 73 6.81 -22.78 15.58
C ARG A 73 6.23 -21.43 15.14
N PRO A 74 5.29 -20.88 15.91
CA PRO A 74 4.84 -19.49 15.72
C PRO A 74 6.00 -18.52 15.53
N GLY A 75 5.90 -17.69 14.49
CA GLY A 75 6.89 -16.66 14.17
C GLY A 75 8.20 -17.16 13.55
N ASP A 76 8.36 -18.46 13.29
CA ASP A 76 9.50 -18.97 12.51
C ASP A 76 9.42 -18.50 11.05
N VAL A 77 10.55 -18.10 10.46
CA VAL A 77 10.61 -17.79 9.03
C VAL A 77 10.77 -19.10 8.27
N LEU A 78 9.89 -19.34 7.30
CA LEU A 78 9.93 -20.54 6.47
C LEU A 78 10.88 -20.33 5.29
N GLU A 79 12.00 -21.04 5.28
CA GLU A 79 12.92 -21.10 4.14
C GLU A 79 12.39 -22.11 3.12
N LEU A 80 11.51 -21.64 2.22
CA LEU A 80 10.84 -22.48 1.23
C LEU A 80 11.59 -22.49 -0.11
N ASP A 81 11.76 -23.68 -0.68
CA ASP A 81 12.21 -23.83 -2.07
C ASP A 81 11.06 -23.58 -3.07
N ILE A 82 11.39 -23.50 -4.37
CA ILE A 82 10.41 -23.22 -5.43
C ILE A 82 9.30 -24.28 -5.52
N ASN A 83 9.62 -25.55 -5.26
CA ASN A 83 8.65 -26.65 -5.32
C ASN A 83 7.68 -26.56 -4.14
N GLN A 84 8.18 -26.21 -2.95
CA GLN A 84 7.36 -25.99 -1.76
C GLN A 84 6.43 -24.78 -1.93
N ILE A 85 6.93 -23.69 -2.53
CA ILE A 85 6.10 -22.52 -2.87
C ILE A 85 5.02 -22.90 -3.88
N GLU A 86 5.37 -23.65 -4.93
CA GLU A 86 4.40 -24.09 -5.93
C GLU A 86 3.34 -25.02 -5.33
N ALA A 87 3.73 -25.96 -4.47
CA ALA A 87 2.82 -26.86 -3.78
C ALA A 87 1.84 -26.06 -2.89
N LEU A 88 2.36 -25.09 -2.12
CA LEU A 88 1.55 -24.21 -1.30
C LEU A 88 0.55 -23.45 -2.16
N LEU A 89 1.00 -22.74 -3.20
CA LEU A 89 0.15 -21.96 -4.11
C LEU A 89 -0.86 -22.81 -4.90
N LYS A 90 -0.62 -24.11 -5.11
CA LYS A 90 -1.60 -25.02 -5.70
C LYS A 90 -2.65 -25.47 -4.69
N ALA A 91 -2.26 -25.63 -3.44
CA ALA A 91 -3.15 -26.00 -2.35
C ALA A 91 -3.97 -24.81 -1.82
N THR A 92 -3.44 -23.58 -1.96
CA THR A 92 -4.02 -22.30 -1.52
C THR A 92 -4.45 -21.44 -2.71
N THR A 93 -5.68 -20.89 -2.77
CA THR A 93 -6.34 -20.15 -3.90
C THR A 93 -6.51 -20.90 -5.25
N LEU A 94 -7.59 -20.81 -6.04
CA LEU A 94 -8.78 -19.93 -6.20
C LEU A 94 -10.10 -20.72 -6.07
N ASN A 95 -11.03 -20.31 -5.20
CA ASN A 95 -12.39 -20.87 -5.01
C ASN A 95 -12.51 -22.40 -4.75
N GLN A 96 -11.39 -23.14 -4.73
CA GLN A 96 -11.30 -24.59 -4.58
C GLN A 96 -10.13 -25.05 -3.69
N GLY A 97 -9.33 -24.11 -3.15
CA GLY A 97 -8.21 -24.42 -2.25
C GLY A 97 -8.65 -24.87 -0.86
N ASP A 98 -7.72 -25.48 -0.12
CA ASP A 98 -7.97 -25.89 1.27
C ASP A 98 -8.02 -24.65 2.17
N LYS A 99 -9.24 -24.29 2.60
CA LYS A 99 -9.48 -23.13 3.45
C LYS A 99 -8.75 -23.22 4.79
N ALA A 100 -8.60 -24.41 5.35
CA ALA A 100 -7.89 -24.58 6.62
C ALA A 100 -6.39 -24.30 6.44
N LEU A 101 -5.84 -24.67 5.28
CA LEU A 101 -4.47 -24.32 4.92
C LEU A 101 -4.31 -22.82 4.62
N ASP A 102 -5.28 -22.19 3.94
CA ASP A 102 -5.30 -20.73 3.73
C ASP A 102 -5.27 -19.98 5.08
N GLU A 103 -6.14 -20.36 6.02
CA GLU A 103 -6.18 -19.77 7.37
C GLU A 103 -4.89 -20.00 8.15
N ALA A 104 -4.30 -21.20 8.07
CA ALA A 104 -3.02 -21.50 8.70
C ALA A 104 -1.89 -20.65 8.12
N LEU A 105 -1.86 -20.47 6.79
CA LEU A 105 -0.87 -19.64 6.11
C LEU A 105 -0.98 -18.18 6.55
N PHE A 106 -2.19 -17.61 6.57
CA PHE A 106 -2.39 -16.22 7.01
C PHE A 106 -2.06 -16.01 8.49
N THR A 107 -2.49 -16.93 9.36
CA THR A 107 -2.21 -16.86 10.80
C THR A 107 -0.71 -16.95 11.07
N HIS A 108 -0.02 -17.86 10.40
CA HIS A 108 1.43 -17.99 10.55
C HIS A 108 2.16 -16.76 10.01
N ALA A 109 1.76 -16.22 8.85
CA ALA A 109 2.31 -14.97 8.32
C ALA A 109 2.09 -13.77 9.26
N GLU A 110 0.95 -13.71 9.95
CA GLU A 110 0.71 -12.71 11.00
C GLU A 110 1.68 -12.90 12.17
N SER A 111 1.88 -14.14 12.65
CA SER A 111 2.80 -14.42 13.76
C SER A 111 4.24 -13.99 13.45
N VAL A 112 4.70 -14.23 12.22
CA VAL A 112 6.01 -13.78 11.72
C VAL A 112 6.05 -12.25 11.65
N THR A 113 5.02 -11.64 11.07
CA THR A 113 4.91 -10.17 10.98
C THR A 113 4.97 -9.54 12.37
N ARG A 114 4.24 -10.08 13.34
CA ARG A 114 4.17 -9.57 14.71
C ARG A 114 5.48 -9.75 15.46
N ARG A 115 6.23 -10.82 15.21
CA ARG A 115 7.58 -11.02 15.74
C ARG A 115 8.55 -9.91 15.31
N PHE A 116 8.48 -9.45 14.06
CA PHE A 116 9.41 -8.45 13.52
C PHE A 116 8.93 -7.00 13.66
N PHE A 117 7.63 -6.76 13.51
CA PHE A 117 7.04 -5.41 13.41
C PHE A 117 6.09 -5.09 14.57
N GLY A 118 5.84 -6.02 15.49
CA GLY A 118 4.86 -5.84 16.55
C GLY A 118 3.45 -5.65 16.00
N LYS A 119 2.70 -4.71 16.57
CA LYS A 119 1.36 -4.31 16.10
C LYS A 119 1.38 -2.97 15.36
N ASP A 120 2.56 -2.48 15.01
CA ASP A 120 2.73 -1.16 14.43
C ASP A 120 2.41 -1.17 12.93
N VAL A 121 1.68 -0.14 12.49
CA VAL A 121 1.37 0.09 11.08
C VAL A 121 2.09 1.35 10.63
N TYR A 122 2.99 1.20 9.65
CA TYR A 122 3.83 2.29 9.16
C TYR A 122 3.19 2.97 7.94
N PHE A 123 2.68 4.18 8.12
CA PHE A 123 2.12 4.96 7.02
C PHE A 123 3.20 5.52 6.10
N ARG A 124 3.00 5.37 4.79
CA ARG A 124 3.85 5.96 3.75
C ARG A 124 2.98 6.82 2.84
N GLY A 125 3.31 8.10 2.74
CA GLY A 125 2.68 8.99 1.76
C GLY A 125 3.20 8.67 0.37
N ILE A 126 2.37 8.83 -0.66
CA ILE A 126 2.77 8.70 -2.06
C ILE A 126 2.39 9.96 -2.83
N VAL A 127 3.33 10.46 -3.62
CA VAL A 127 3.14 11.58 -4.55
C VAL A 127 3.41 11.07 -5.95
N GLU A 128 2.34 10.88 -6.72
CA GLU A 128 2.39 10.58 -8.14
C GLU A 128 2.62 11.89 -8.90
N PHE A 129 3.87 12.29 -9.08
CA PHE A 129 4.19 13.64 -9.59
C PHE A 129 4.06 13.76 -11.12
N SER A 130 3.94 12.65 -11.84
CA SER A 130 3.82 12.66 -13.30
C SER A 130 3.29 11.33 -13.82
N ASN A 131 2.31 11.38 -14.72
CA ASN A 131 1.82 10.19 -15.42
C ASN A 131 2.29 10.09 -16.89
N VAL A 132 3.23 10.94 -17.31
CA VAL A 132 3.90 10.80 -18.62
C VAL A 132 4.84 9.60 -18.57
N CYS A 133 4.71 8.70 -19.55
CA CYS A 133 5.49 7.48 -19.63
C CYS A 133 5.84 7.18 -21.09
N GLU A 134 7.08 6.77 -21.36
CA GLU A 134 7.53 6.33 -22.69
C GLU A 134 7.26 4.83 -22.95
N PHE A 135 6.96 4.07 -21.89
CA PHE A 135 6.68 2.63 -21.97
C PHE A 135 5.20 2.33 -22.17
N ASP A 136 4.94 1.18 -22.77
CA ASP A 136 3.61 0.79 -23.22
C ASP A 136 3.15 -0.55 -22.62
N CYS A 137 3.28 -0.70 -21.31
CA CYS A 137 2.90 -1.92 -20.59
C CYS A 137 1.39 -2.21 -20.76
N TYR A 138 1.00 -3.45 -21.05
CA TYR A 138 -0.40 -3.79 -21.34
C TYR A 138 -1.34 -3.71 -20.12
N TYR A 139 -0.80 -3.90 -18.92
CA TYR A 139 -1.58 -3.78 -17.67
C TYR A 139 -1.65 -2.35 -17.13
N CYS A 140 -0.90 -1.39 -17.70
CA CYS A 140 -0.70 -0.08 -17.10
C CYS A 140 -1.66 0.97 -17.66
N GLY A 141 -2.47 1.59 -16.79
CA GLY A 141 -3.42 2.65 -17.17
C GLY A 141 -2.79 3.96 -17.67
N VAL A 142 -1.50 4.17 -17.41
CA VAL A 142 -0.73 5.34 -17.86
C VAL A 142 0.27 5.01 -18.98
N ARG A 143 0.15 3.84 -19.61
CA ARG A 143 0.94 3.43 -20.79
C ARG A 143 0.96 4.50 -21.89
N LYS A 144 2.06 4.60 -22.65
CA LYS A 144 2.30 5.61 -23.68
C LYS A 144 1.11 5.83 -24.61
N HIS A 145 0.54 4.75 -25.15
CA HIS A 145 -0.52 4.81 -26.15
C HIS A 145 -1.94 4.74 -25.55
N GLN A 146 -2.15 5.20 -24.32
CA GLN A 146 -3.50 5.37 -23.77
C GLN A 146 -4.04 6.76 -24.15
N PRO A 147 -4.95 6.87 -25.16
CA PRO A 147 -5.45 8.15 -25.64
C PRO A 147 -6.40 8.85 -24.65
N ARG A 148 -7.00 8.11 -23.72
CA ARG A 148 -8.00 8.64 -22.77
C ARG A 148 -7.40 9.19 -21.48
N THR A 149 -6.07 9.18 -21.32
CA THR A 149 -5.40 9.64 -20.10
C THR A 149 -4.85 11.04 -20.30
N TRP A 150 -5.36 12.01 -19.53
CA TRP A 150 -4.79 13.36 -19.45
C TRP A 150 -3.35 13.30 -18.89
N ARG A 151 -2.40 13.94 -19.58
CA ARG A 151 -0.98 13.89 -19.22
C ARG A 151 -0.57 15.08 -18.37
N TYR A 152 0.19 14.84 -17.31
CA TYR A 152 0.71 15.88 -16.44
C TYR A 152 2.10 15.58 -15.91
N THR A 153 2.80 16.65 -15.55
CA THR A 153 3.99 16.64 -14.68
C THR A 153 3.82 17.82 -13.74
N MET A 154 3.83 17.53 -12.43
CA MET A 154 3.69 18.56 -11.41
C MET A 154 4.89 19.51 -11.43
N PRO A 155 4.70 20.80 -11.17
CA PRO A 155 5.78 21.70 -10.78
C PRO A 155 6.46 21.23 -9.48
N ILE A 156 7.77 21.44 -9.36
CA ILE A 156 8.53 21.00 -8.19
C ILE A 156 8.01 21.65 -6.89
N ASN A 157 7.58 22.91 -6.93
CA ASN A 157 7.02 23.60 -5.77
C ASN A 157 5.74 22.92 -5.25
N GLU A 158 4.86 22.43 -6.14
CA GLU A 158 3.66 21.69 -5.73
C GLU A 158 4.04 20.37 -5.03
N VAL A 159 5.05 19.66 -5.55
CA VAL A 159 5.56 18.44 -4.89
C VAL A 159 6.13 18.75 -3.50
N VAL A 160 6.85 19.85 -3.37
CA VAL A 160 7.43 20.32 -2.10
C VAL A 160 6.34 20.69 -1.10
N GLU A 161 5.27 21.36 -1.53
CA GLU A 161 4.12 21.70 -0.68
C GLU A 161 3.42 20.44 -0.15
N VAL A 162 3.22 19.43 -1.01
CA VAL A 162 2.66 18.12 -0.59
C VAL A 162 3.59 17.41 0.40
N ALA A 163 4.91 17.47 0.17
CA ALA A 163 5.89 16.89 1.08
C ALA A 163 5.88 17.58 2.46
N GLU A 164 5.84 18.92 2.49
CA GLU A 164 5.73 19.69 3.73
C GLU A 164 4.45 19.35 4.47
N TRP A 165 3.32 19.22 3.77
CA TRP A 165 2.07 18.77 4.36
C TRP A 165 2.23 17.37 4.97
N ALA A 166 2.82 16.42 4.26
CA ALA A 166 3.03 15.05 4.75
C ALA A 166 3.91 15.01 6.02
N PHE A 167 5.02 15.75 6.05
CA PHE A 167 5.91 15.82 7.21
C PHE A 167 5.23 16.46 8.43
N ASN A 168 4.44 17.52 8.22
CA ASN A 168 3.62 18.13 9.27
C ASN A 168 2.61 17.14 9.89
N HIS A 169 2.15 16.17 9.10
CA HIS A 169 1.24 15.11 9.54
C HIS A 169 1.96 13.84 10.02
N LYS A 170 3.25 13.94 10.34
CA LYS A 170 4.07 12.86 10.91
C LYS A 170 4.19 11.63 10.00
N MET A 171 4.02 11.80 8.68
CA MET A 171 4.37 10.76 7.73
C MET A 171 5.90 10.63 7.67
N GLY A 172 6.43 9.54 8.21
CA GLY A 172 7.88 9.31 8.30
C GLY A 172 8.54 8.97 6.96
N THR A 173 7.77 8.62 5.94
CA THR A 173 8.27 8.27 4.60
C THR A 173 7.34 8.82 3.52
N LEU A 174 7.94 9.39 2.48
CA LEU A 174 7.25 9.87 1.28
C LEU A 174 7.82 9.17 0.04
N MET A 175 6.96 8.53 -0.74
CA MET A 175 7.29 7.93 -2.03
C MET A 175 7.02 8.92 -3.15
N LEU A 176 7.99 9.11 -4.05
CA LEU A 176 7.83 9.93 -5.25
C LEU A 176 7.76 8.98 -6.44
N GLN A 177 6.60 8.92 -7.10
CA GLN A 177 6.34 7.98 -8.19
C GLN A 177 5.98 8.74 -9.46
N SER A 178 6.42 8.23 -10.61
CA SER A 178 5.96 8.69 -11.91
C SER A 178 5.99 7.59 -12.96
N GLY A 179 5.35 7.84 -14.10
CA GLY A 179 5.73 7.18 -15.34
C GLY A 179 7.21 7.44 -15.71
N GLN A 180 7.78 6.59 -16.55
CA GLN A 180 9.18 6.65 -16.91
C GLN A 180 9.41 7.56 -18.13
N LEU A 181 10.37 8.47 -18.01
CA LEU A 181 10.91 9.28 -19.11
C LEU A 181 12.42 9.36 -18.96
N THR A 182 13.17 9.01 -20.02
CA THR A 182 14.64 8.90 -19.97
C THR A 182 15.39 10.17 -20.42
N THR A 183 14.68 11.27 -20.62
CA THR A 183 15.22 12.57 -21.05
C THR A 183 16.14 13.22 -19.98
N PRO A 184 17.23 13.91 -20.35
CA PRO A 184 18.08 14.66 -19.41
C PRO A 184 17.33 15.69 -18.56
N GLU A 185 16.30 16.33 -19.13
CA GLU A 185 15.45 17.31 -18.45
C GLU A 185 14.67 16.66 -17.30
N ARG A 186 14.15 15.43 -17.52
CA ARG A 186 13.49 14.65 -16.47
C ARG A 186 14.46 14.29 -15.34
N ASN A 187 15.68 13.89 -15.67
CA ASN A 187 16.68 13.56 -14.65
C ASN A 187 17.00 14.79 -13.79
N THR A 188 17.21 15.94 -14.43
CA THR A 188 17.44 17.22 -13.73
C THR A 188 16.25 17.57 -12.83
N TYR A 189 15.02 17.47 -13.36
CA TYR A 189 13.80 17.69 -12.60
C TYR A 189 13.71 16.78 -11.36
N ILE A 190 13.99 15.48 -11.48
CA ILE A 190 13.92 14.52 -10.36
C ILE A 190 14.98 14.86 -9.30
N MET A 191 16.21 15.16 -9.73
CA MET A 191 17.30 15.50 -8.81
C MET A 191 16.98 16.77 -8.01
N ASP A 192 16.49 17.82 -8.67
CA ASP A 192 16.08 19.05 -8.00
C ASP A 192 14.88 18.85 -7.07
N MET A 193 13.89 18.06 -7.50
CA MET A 193 12.73 17.71 -6.70
C MET A 193 13.14 16.97 -5.42
N VAL A 194 13.96 15.92 -5.53
CA VAL A 194 14.42 15.14 -4.37
C VAL A 194 15.22 16.02 -3.42
N ARG A 195 16.13 16.86 -3.94
CA ARG A 195 16.91 17.80 -3.12
C ARG A 195 16.00 18.72 -2.32
N LYS A 196 15.05 19.39 -2.97
CA LYS A 196 14.12 20.32 -2.30
C LYS A 196 13.19 19.63 -1.30
N VAL A 197 12.71 18.42 -1.59
CA VAL A 197 11.90 17.63 -0.65
C VAL A 197 12.72 17.25 0.58
N ARG A 198 14.00 16.86 0.41
CA ARG A 198 14.89 16.55 1.53
C ARG A 198 15.19 17.77 2.41
N GLU A 199 15.37 18.95 1.81
CA GLU A 199 15.53 20.22 2.54
C GLU A 199 14.30 20.55 3.42
N GLN A 200 13.09 20.15 3.00
CA GLN A 200 11.91 20.29 3.87
C GLN A 200 11.94 19.30 5.04
N ARG A 201 12.38 18.06 4.79
CA ARG A 201 12.46 17.04 5.85
C ARG A 201 13.40 17.46 6.98
N SER A 202 14.54 18.09 6.69
CA SER A 202 15.51 18.52 7.73
C SER A 202 14.98 19.55 8.73
N LYS A 203 13.76 20.06 8.53
CA LYS A 203 13.09 20.97 9.46
C LYS A 203 12.35 20.22 10.59
N TYR A 204 12.24 18.89 10.53
CA TYR A 204 11.49 18.03 11.46
C TYR A 204 12.35 16.88 11.98
#